data_AF-A0A2D6RL51-F1
#
_entry.id   AF-A0A2D6RL51-F1
#
_cell.length_a   1.000
_cell.length_b   1.000
_cell.length_c   1.000
_cell.angle_alpha   90.00
_cell.angle_beta   90.00
_cell.angle_gamma   90.00
#
_symmetry.space_group_name_H-M   'P 1'
#
loop_
_entity.id
_entity.type
_entity.pdbx_description
1 polymer ?
#
loop_
_entity_poly.entity_id
_entity_poly.type
_entity_poly.pdbx_seq_one_letter_code
_entity_poly.pdbx_strand_id
1 'polypeptide(L)'
;MVKYPAITGKILAEGVDNLKLEMLPTHLKYDILTEVGDILFKEQRYKDSAKAFAMANNKMKLIESGDYLFLQGRFVDSAKFFLFCEDRKRIERAGLRCIEENEYQLAYDLFLKTGNFQMLEFIKLNFMDRDF
;
A
#
# COMPACT_ATOMS: atom_id res chain seq x y z
N MET A 1 -4.32 22.43 6.31
CA MET A 1 -4.06 23.34 5.17
C MET A 1 -3.01 22.67 4.30
N VAL A 2 -3.22 22.61 2.99
CA VAL A 2 -2.27 22.00 2.04
C VAL A 2 -1.06 22.94 1.90
N LYS A 3 0.15 22.46 2.23
CA LYS A 3 1.38 23.24 2.27
C LYS A 3 1.91 23.57 0.87
N TYR A 4 1.73 22.67 -0.10
CA TYR A 4 2.21 22.84 -1.48
C TYR A 4 1.08 22.61 -2.51
N PRO A 5 0.07 23.51 -2.56
CA PRO A 5 -1.19 23.24 -3.26
C PRO A 5 -1.06 22.93 -4.76
N ALA A 6 -0.17 23.63 -5.47
CA ALA A 6 -0.01 23.45 -6.91
C ALA A 6 0.52 22.04 -7.28
N ILE A 7 1.59 21.61 -6.61
CA ILE A 7 2.21 20.31 -6.90
C ILE A 7 1.41 19.16 -6.30
N THR A 8 0.86 19.32 -5.10
CA THR A 8 -0.07 18.35 -4.49
C THR A 8 -1.28 18.13 -5.40
N GLY A 9 -1.89 19.20 -5.90
CA GLY A 9 -3.02 19.12 -6.84
C GLY A 9 -2.66 18.41 -8.15
N LYS A 10 -1.47 18.69 -8.70
CA LYS A 10 -0.99 18.00 -9.91
C LYS A 10 -0.82 16.49 -9.69
N ILE A 11 -0.22 16.08 -8.57
CA ILE A 11 -0.05 14.66 -8.23
C ILE A 11 -1.40 13.96 -8.06
N LEU A 12 -2.37 14.62 -7.41
CA LEU A 12 -3.70 14.04 -7.21
C LEU A 12 -4.47 13.83 -8.53
N ALA A 13 -4.27 14.73 -9.50
CA ALA A 13 -4.90 14.69 -10.81
C ALA A 13 -4.24 13.68 -11.77
N GLU A 14 -2.91 13.65 -11.80
CA GLU A 14 -2.16 12.79 -12.74
C GLU A 14 -1.90 11.39 -12.17
N GLY A 15 -1.92 11.21 -10.86
CA GLY A 15 -1.60 9.96 -10.17
C GLY A 15 -0.16 9.94 -9.65
N VAL A 16 0.02 9.25 -8.53
CA VAL A 16 1.29 9.23 -7.77
C VAL A 16 2.47 8.66 -8.57
N ASP A 17 2.19 7.73 -9.49
CA ASP A 17 3.21 7.06 -10.33
C ASP A 17 3.70 7.93 -11.52
N ASN A 18 2.97 9.00 -11.87
CA ASN A 18 3.15 9.68 -13.16
C ASN A 18 4.06 10.92 -13.12
N LEU A 19 4.60 11.28 -11.95
CA LEU A 19 5.44 12.47 -11.80
C LEU A 19 6.90 12.13 -11.51
N LYS A 20 7.80 12.71 -12.32
CA LYS A 20 9.25 12.69 -12.08
C LYS A 20 9.60 13.61 -10.90
N LEU A 21 9.46 13.08 -9.69
CA LEU A 21 9.79 13.79 -8.45
C LEU A 21 11.29 13.79 -8.11
N GLU A 22 12.13 13.17 -8.94
CA GLU A 22 13.57 13.04 -8.75
C GLU A 22 14.30 14.38 -8.68
N MET A 23 13.72 15.43 -9.29
CA MET A 23 14.28 16.78 -9.28
C MET A 23 14.01 17.54 -7.96
N LEU A 24 13.16 17.01 -7.09
CA LEU A 24 12.83 17.68 -5.83
C LEU A 24 13.83 17.28 -4.73
N PRO A 25 14.19 18.22 -3.84
CA PRO A 25 14.94 17.89 -2.63
C PRO A 25 14.22 16.81 -1.80
N THR A 26 14.98 15.89 -1.18
CA THR A 26 14.43 14.76 -0.43
C THR A 26 13.41 15.16 0.64
N HIS A 27 13.67 16.24 1.39
CA HIS A 27 12.76 16.73 2.41
C HIS A 27 11.44 17.26 1.81
N LEU A 28 11.50 17.92 0.66
CA LEU A 28 10.33 18.44 -0.03
C LEU A 28 9.50 17.29 -0.62
N LYS A 29 10.17 16.30 -1.20
CA LYS A 29 9.53 15.06 -1.67
C LYS A 29 8.82 14.34 -0.53
N TYR A 30 9.45 14.23 0.64
CA TYR A 30 8.85 13.64 1.84
C TYR A 30 7.57 14.38 2.26
N ASP A 31 7.64 15.71 2.41
CA ASP A 31 6.50 16.52 2.84
C ASP A 31 5.32 16.40 1.86
N ILE A 32 5.58 16.60 0.56
CA ILE A 32 4.54 16.60 -0.48
C ILE A 32 3.88 15.22 -0.58
N LEU A 33 4.67 14.15 -0.65
CA LEU A 33 4.13 12.80 -0.80
C LEU A 33 3.41 12.33 0.45
N THR A 34 3.85 12.75 1.64
CA THR A 34 3.11 12.49 2.88
C THR A 34 1.77 13.23 2.88
N GLU A 35 1.74 14.49 2.46
CA GLU A 35 0.50 15.26 2.34
C GLU A 35 -0.47 14.66 1.30
N VAL A 36 0.04 14.28 0.12
CA VAL A 36 -0.72 13.56 -0.91
C VAL A 36 -1.28 12.25 -0.34
N GLY A 37 -0.45 11.46 0.34
CA GLY A 37 -0.86 10.21 0.96
C GLY A 37 -1.98 10.39 2.00
N ASP A 38 -1.91 11.44 2.82
CA ASP A 38 -2.94 11.79 3.81
C ASP A 38 -4.26 12.21 3.14
N ILE A 39 -4.21 12.97 2.04
CA ILE A 39 -5.40 13.35 1.27
C ILE A 39 -6.06 12.11 0.67
N LEU A 40 -5.28 11.28 -0.03
CA LEU A 40 -5.75 10.04 -0.65
C LEU A 40 -6.33 9.06 0.37
N PHE A 41 -5.75 9.01 1.58
CA PHE A 41 -6.27 8.18 2.67
C PHE A 41 -7.68 8.62 3.08
N LYS A 42 -7.90 9.94 3.23
CA LYS A 42 -9.21 10.52 3.58
C LYS A 42 -10.25 10.31 2.47
N GLU A 43 -9.80 10.31 1.21
CA GLU A 43 -10.62 9.98 0.04
C GLU A 43 -10.85 8.46 -0.14
N GLN A 44 -10.34 7.63 0.78
CA GLN A 44 -10.42 6.16 0.71
C GLN A 44 -9.71 5.55 -0.51
N ARG A 45 -8.81 6.30 -1.14
CA ARG A 45 -7.95 5.85 -2.25
C ARG A 45 -6.70 5.14 -1.69
N TYR A 46 -6.92 4.06 -0.95
CA TYR A 46 -5.89 3.41 -0.13
C TYR A 46 -4.69 2.88 -0.90
N LYS A 47 -4.88 2.37 -2.11
CA LYS A 47 -3.78 1.89 -2.96
C LYS A 47 -2.83 3.04 -3.31
N ASP A 48 -3.38 4.18 -3.72
CA ASP A 48 -2.59 5.36 -4.09
C ASP A 48 -1.96 6.02 -2.86
N SER A 49 -2.68 6.04 -1.74
CA SER A 49 -2.17 6.51 -0.44
C SER A 49 -0.94 5.71 0.01
N ALA A 50 -1.04 4.38 -0.02
CA ALA A 50 0.06 3.48 0.32
C ALA A 50 1.29 3.71 -0.58
N LYS A 51 1.08 3.86 -1.90
CA LYS A 51 2.16 4.21 -2.84
C LYS A 51 2.81 5.55 -2.51
N ALA A 52 2.02 6.59 -2.22
CA ALA A 52 2.55 7.90 -1.86
C ALA A 52 3.43 7.84 -0.62
N PHE A 53 2.97 7.16 0.45
CA PHE A 53 3.78 6.96 1.65
C PHE A 53 5.03 6.11 1.38
N ALA A 54 4.95 5.08 0.54
CA ALA A 54 6.10 4.28 0.16
C ALA A 54 7.15 5.11 -0.61
N MET A 55 6.73 5.93 -1.57
CA MET A 55 7.59 6.83 -2.33
C MET A 55 8.20 7.95 -1.47
N ALA A 56 7.50 8.34 -0.40
CA ALA A 56 8.01 9.24 0.63
C ALA A 56 9.00 8.54 1.59
N ASN A 57 9.14 7.21 1.53
CA ASN A 57 9.80 6.39 2.56
C ASN A 57 9.23 6.64 3.97
N ASN A 58 7.93 6.92 4.07
CA ASN A 58 7.25 7.19 5.33
C ASN A 58 6.73 5.89 5.97
N LYS A 59 7.66 5.09 6.52
CA LYS A 59 7.38 3.79 7.14
C LYS A 59 6.35 3.88 8.27
N MET A 60 6.38 4.96 9.05
CA MET A 60 5.42 5.22 10.14
C MET A 60 3.99 5.32 9.61
N LYS A 61 3.76 6.17 8.60
CA LYS A 61 2.42 6.33 8.00
C LYS A 61 1.89 5.04 7.36
N LEU A 62 2.75 4.24 6.74
CA LEU A 62 2.35 2.92 6.21
C LEU A 62 1.82 2.01 7.32
N ILE A 63 2.55 1.91 8.43
CA ILE A 63 2.16 1.06 9.56
C ILE A 63 0.91 1.59 10.23
N GLU A 64 0.85 2.88 10.57
CA GLU A 64 -0.30 3.48 11.27
C GLU A 64 -1.59 3.38 10.44
N SER A 65 -1.51 3.68 9.14
CA SER A 65 -2.65 3.61 8.23
C SER A 65 -3.13 2.17 8.06
N GLY A 66 -2.19 1.23 7.90
CA GLY A 66 -2.48 -0.20 7.81
C GLY A 66 -3.11 -0.74 9.09
N ASP A 67 -2.51 -0.47 10.25
CA ASP A 67 -3.00 -0.93 11.56
C ASP A 67 -4.39 -0.31 11.87
N TYR A 68 -4.59 0.98 11.56
CA TYR A 68 -5.90 1.63 11.70
C TYR A 68 -6.98 0.89 10.90
N LEU A 69 -6.76 0.64 9.61
CA LEU A 69 -7.73 -0.07 8.76
C LEU A 69 -7.96 -1.51 9.24
N PHE A 70 -6.90 -2.18 9.70
CA PHE A 70 -6.98 -3.53 10.23
C PHE A 70 -7.90 -3.60 11.46
N LEU A 71 -7.77 -2.64 12.38
CA LEU A 71 -8.62 -2.55 13.57
C LEU A 71 -10.08 -2.26 13.25
N GLN A 72 -10.35 -1.62 12.11
CA GLN A 72 -11.71 -1.39 11.60
C GLN A 72 -12.28 -2.59 10.82
N GLY A 73 -11.57 -3.72 10.75
CA GLY A 73 -11.98 -4.88 9.97
C GLY A 73 -11.82 -4.72 8.46
N ARG A 74 -11.19 -3.62 7.99
CA ARG A 74 -10.94 -3.37 6.57
C ARG A 74 -9.63 -4.05 6.13
N PHE A 75 -9.61 -5.38 6.20
CA PHE A 75 -8.37 -6.15 6.04
C PHE A 75 -7.74 -6.02 4.66
N VAL A 76 -8.54 -6.02 3.59
CA VAL A 76 -8.07 -5.85 2.20
C VAL A 76 -7.46 -4.47 1.98
N ASP A 77 -8.04 -3.43 2.57
CA ASP A 77 -7.50 -2.08 2.47
C ASP A 77 -6.21 -1.92 3.30
N SER A 78 -6.18 -2.51 4.49
CA SER A 78 -4.99 -2.59 5.34
C SER A 78 -3.81 -3.28 4.64
N ALA A 79 -4.08 -4.40 3.96
CA ALA A 79 -3.10 -5.15 3.19
C ALA A 79 -2.34 -4.31 2.15
N LYS A 80 -3.03 -3.34 1.52
CA LYS A 80 -2.42 -2.43 0.53
C LYS A 80 -1.28 -1.60 1.13
N PHE A 81 -1.33 -1.27 2.43
CA PHE A 81 -0.25 -0.58 3.13
C PHE A 81 0.87 -1.53 3.56
N PHE A 82 0.50 -2.71 4.08
CA PHE A 82 1.50 -3.68 4.53
C PHE A 82 2.35 -4.25 3.40
N LEU A 83 1.84 -4.27 2.16
CA LEU A 83 2.63 -4.62 0.98
C LEU A 83 3.89 -3.75 0.79
N PHE A 84 3.90 -2.52 1.32
CA PHE A 84 5.05 -1.62 1.30
C PHE A 84 5.86 -1.62 2.62
N CYS A 85 5.45 -2.39 3.62
CA CYS A 85 6.14 -2.52 4.90
C CYS A 85 7.26 -3.58 4.84
N GLU A 86 8.08 -3.65 5.90
CA GLU A 86 9.11 -4.70 6.10
C GLU A 86 8.74 -5.66 7.24
N ASP A 87 7.59 -5.46 7.90
CA ASP A 87 7.13 -6.31 9.00
C ASP A 87 6.44 -7.57 8.47
N ARG A 88 7.22 -8.66 8.42
CA ARG A 88 6.75 -9.98 7.98
C ARG A 88 5.48 -10.44 8.69
N LYS A 89 5.35 -10.23 10.00
CA LYS A 89 4.18 -10.73 10.76
C LYS A 89 2.91 -10.01 10.33
N ARG A 90 2.97 -8.68 10.16
CA ARG A 90 1.83 -7.89 9.67
C ARG A 90 1.44 -8.30 8.26
N ILE A 91 2.43 -8.47 7.38
CA ILE A 91 2.22 -8.88 5.99
C ILE A 91 1.54 -10.25 5.91
N GLU A 92 2.07 -11.26 6.60
CA GLU A 92 1.49 -12.61 6.59
C GLU A 92 0.09 -12.64 7.21
N ARG A 93 -0.13 -11.91 8.32
CA ARG A 93 -1.46 -11.80 8.93
C ARG A 93 -2.48 -11.19 7.97
N ALA A 94 -2.10 -10.13 7.25
CA ALA A 94 -2.97 -9.52 6.26
C ALA A 94 -3.18 -10.42 5.04
N GLY A 95 -2.16 -11.20 4.64
CA GLY A 95 -2.26 -12.20 3.58
C GLY A 95 -3.30 -13.28 3.89
N LEU A 96 -3.30 -13.79 5.13
CA LEU A 96 -4.33 -14.73 5.59
C LEU A 96 -5.73 -14.12 5.53
N ARG A 97 -5.90 -12.88 6.00
CA ARG A 97 -7.19 -12.17 5.89
C ARG A 97 -7.62 -11.96 4.44
N CYS A 98 -6.70 -11.67 3.52
CA CYS A 98 -7.03 -11.55 2.11
C CYS A 98 -7.56 -12.87 1.53
N ILE A 99 -7.04 -14.03 1.95
CA ILE A 99 -7.60 -15.34 1.55
C ILE A 99 -9.04 -15.49 2.04
N GLU A 100 -9.31 -15.14 3.31
CA GLU A 100 -10.66 -15.21 3.89
C GLU A 100 -11.67 -14.30 3.16
N GLU A 101 -11.20 -13.17 2.64
CA GLU A 101 -11.98 -12.20 1.86
C GLU A 101 -12.00 -12.49 0.34
N ASN A 102 -11.44 -13.63 -0.09
CA ASN A 102 -11.31 -14.04 -1.50
C ASN A 102 -10.44 -13.13 -2.39
N GLU A 103 -9.57 -12.33 -1.79
CA GLU A 103 -8.62 -11.43 -2.46
C GLU A 103 -7.29 -12.14 -2.74
N TYR A 104 -7.36 -13.20 -3.54
CA TYR A 104 -6.26 -14.16 -3.72
C TYR A 104 -5.01 -13.55 -4.37
N GLN A 105 -5.17 -12.64 -5.33
CA GLN A 105 -4.02 -11.97 -5.95
C GLN A 105 -3.25 -11.11 -4.94
N LEU A 106 -3.96 -10.37 -4.09
CA LEU A 106 -3.32 -9.55 -3.06
C LEU A 106 -2.68 -10.43 -1.97
N ALA A 107 -3.34 -11.52 -1.58
CA ALA A 107 -2.75 -12.51 -0.68
C ALA A 107 -1.44 -13.08 -1.27
N TYR A 108 -1.46 -13.43 -2.57
CA TYR A 108 -0.30 -13.93 -3.28
C TYR A 108 0.87 -12.94 -3.25
N ASP A 109 0.62 -11.67 -3.57
CA ASP A 109 1.65 -10.62 -3.56
C ASP A 109 2.27 -10.43 -2.16
N LEU A 110 1.47 -10.52 -1.10
CA LEU A 110 1.93 -10.43 0.29
C LEU A 110 2.81 -11.62 0.68
N PHE A 111 2.40 -12.85 0.37
CA PHE A 111 3.21 -14.04 0.66
C PHE A 111 4.47 -14.13 -0.21
N LEU A 112 4.43 -13.55 -1.42
CA LEU A 112 5.59 -13.46 -2.31
C LEU A 112 6.63 -12.55 -1.67
N LYS A 113 6.18 -11.41 -1.15
CA LYS A 113 7.02 -10.46 -0.44
C LYS A 113 7.69 -11.05 0.80
N THR A 114 7.04 -11.96 1.52
CA THR A 114 7.61 -12.59 2.73
C THR A 114 8.38 -13.88 2.45
N GLY A 115 8.38 -14.36 1.20
CA GLY A 115 9.00 -15.64 0.82
C GLY A 115 8.29 -16.85 1.43
N ASN A 116 6.98 -16.75 1.71
CA ASN A 116 6.20 -17.85 2.24
C ASN A 116 5.74 -18.78 1.10
N PHE A 117 6.67 -19.59 0.59
CA PHE A 117 6.44 -20.45 -0.59
C PHE A 117 5.29 -21.45 -0.40
N GLN A 118 5.09 -21.96 0.82
CA GLN A 118 3.98 -22.87 1.13
C GLN A 118 2.63 -22.21 0.84
N MET A 119 2.44 -20.96 1.31
CA MET A 119 1.20 -20.22 1.05
C MET A 119 1.06 -19.82 -0.41
N LEU A 120 2.16 -19.52 -1.11
CA LEU A 120 2.14 -19.25 -2.55
C LEU A 120 1.66 -20.45 -3.35
N GLU A 121 2.20 -21.63 -3.08
CA GLU A 121 1.76 -22.88 -3.73
C GLU A 121 0.30 -23.19 -3.39
N PHE A 122 -0.10 -23.03 -2.13
CA PHE A 122 -1.48 -23.20 -1.70
C PHE A 122 -2.43 -22.30 -2.50
N ILE A 123 -2.14 -20.99 -2.60
CA ILE A 123 -2.99 -20.06 -3.34
C ILE A 123 -3.05 -20.44 -4.82
N LYS A 124 -1.89 -20.70 -5.45
CA LYS A 124 -1.83 -21.08 -6.87
C LYS A 124 -2.64 -22.34 -7.18
N LEU A 125 -2.54 -23.37 -6.35
CA LEU A 125 -3.18 -24.66 -6.63
C LEU A 125 -4.70 -24.63 -6.41
N ASN A 126 -5.18 -23.77 -5.53
CA ASN A 126 -6.59 -23.78 -5.09
C ASN A 126 -7.42 -22.61 -5.65
N PHE A 127 -6.80 -21.48 -5.98
CA PHE A 127 -7.56 -20.24 -6.24
C PHE A 127 -7.12 -19.43 -7.46
N MET A 128 -5.97 -19.74 -8.06
CA MET A 128 -5.53 -19.08 -9.30
C MET A 128 -5.64 -20.08 -10.44
N ASP A 129 -6.39 -19.72 -11.49
CA ASP A 129 -6.53 -20.59 -12.65
C ASP A 129 -5.16 -20.90 -13.28
N ARG A 130 -5.01 -22.14 -13.75
CA ARG A 130 -3.79 -22.64 -14.40
C ARG A 130 -3.70 -22.18 -15.85
N ASP A 131 -3.93 -20.90 -16.14
CA ASP A 131 -3.78 -20.40 -17.50
C ASP A 131 -2.46 -19.64 -17.61
N PHE A 132 -1.42 -20.41 -17.98
CA PHE A 132 -0.18 -19.93 -18.58
C PHE A 132 -0.35 -19.72 -20.08
#